data_AF-A0A349KUW3-F1
#
_entry.id   AF-A0A349KUW3-F1
#
_cell.length_a   1.000
_cell.length_b   1.000
_cell.length_c   1.000
_cell.angle_alpha   90.00
_cell.angle_beta   90.00
_cell.angle_gamma   90.00
#
_symmetry.space_group_name_H-M   'P 1'
#
loop_
_entity.id
_entity.type
_entity.pdbx_description
1 polymer ?
#
loop_
_entity_poly.entity_id
_entity_poly.type
_entity_poly.pdbx_seq_one_letter_code
_entity_poly.pdbx_strand_id
1 'polypeptide(L)'
;LDMLGLCIERLCAAGYVYIGMDHFAKPGDDLAVAQGDGRLHRNFQGYSTHAEADMVALGVSAISALAGCYSQNDKTLAGYYAQIDAGRLPIVRGVTLSADDLLRRDVIGRLMCDFELSYDSVRMPDGMQFSAYFAAELEALLRLRADGLLSMDGQGLRVSLKGRLLIRNICMVFDRYLAAPAAHGPAPMRYSKTI
;
A
#
# COMPACT_ATOMS: atom_id res chain seq x y z
N LEU A 1 -20.94 5.40 -3.87
CA LEU A 1 -20.51 3.98 -3.87
C LEU A 1 -21.32 3.14 -4.85
N ASP A 2 -22.57 3.50 -5.12
CA ASP A 2 -23.50 2.74 -5.99
C ASP A 2 -22.95 2.44 -7.39
N MET A 3 -22.32 3.42 -8.04
CA MET A 3 -21.70 3.21 -9.36
C MET A 3 -20.56 2.19 -9.32
N LEU A 4 -19.73 2.21 -8.27
CA LEU A 4 -18.64 1.24 -8.10
C LEU A 4 -19.21 -0.16 -7.80
N GLY A 5 -20.24 -0.25 -6.97
CA GLY A 5 -20.95 -1.50 -6.70
C GLY A 5 -21.53 -2.11 -7.97
N LEU A 6 -22.19 -1.30 -8.80
CA LEU A 6 -22.73 -1.71 -10.10
C LEU A 6 -21.61 -2.18 -11.04
N CYS A 7 -20.48 -1.47 -11.12
CA CYS A 7 -19.35 -1.90 -11.93
C CYS A 7 -18.80 -3.26 -11.48
N ILE A 8 -18.61 -3.46 -10.17
CA ILE A 8 -18.16 -4.75 -9.63
C ILE A 8 -19.14 -5.85 -10.01
N GLU A 9 -20.43 -5.65 -9.77
CA GLU A 9 -21.47 -6.63 -10.10
C GLU A 9 -21.45 -7.00 -11.59
N ARG A 10 -21.45 -6.01 -12.48
CA ARG A 10 -21.50 -6.22 -13.93
C ARG A 10 -20.24 -6.89 -14.47
N LEU A 11 -19.06 -6.48 -14.01
CA LEU A 11 -17.79 -7.06 -14.46
C LEU A 11 -17.60 -8.48 -13.91
N CYS A 12 -17.96 -8.73 -12.65
CA CYS A 12 -17.96 -10.07 -12.09
C CYS A 12 -18.93 -11.00 -12.83
N ALA A 13 -20.14 -10.53 -13.15
CA ALA A 13 -21.10 -11.28 -13.96
C ALA A 13 -20.59 -11.58 -15.38
N ALA A 14 -19.72 -10.72 -15.92
CA ALA A 14 -19.02 -10.93 -17.20
C ALA A 14 -17.75 -11.83 -17.07
N GLY A 15 -17.52 -12.43 -15.90
CA GLY A 15 -16.43 -13.37 -15.63
C GLY A 15 -15.07 -12.70 -15.37
N TYR A 16 -15.04 -11.47 -14.87
CA TYR A 16 -13.83 -10.85 -14.34
C TYR A 16 -13.73 -11.07 -12.82
N VAL A 17 -12.50 -11.17 -12.32
CA VAL A 17 -12.18 -11.17 -10.89
C VAL A 17 -11.88 -9.74 -10.48
N TYR A 18 -12.51 -9.28 -9.40
CA TYR A 18 -12.16 -8.01 -8.78
C TYR A 18 -10.85 -8.17 -7.98
N ILE A 19 -9.75 -7.68 -8.55
CA ILE A 19 -8.42 -7.75 -7.93
C ILE A 19 -8.32 -6.77 -6.77
N GLY A 20 -8.91 -5.58 -6.90
CA GLY A 20 -8.85 -4.58 -5.83
C GLY A 20 -8.79 -3.16 -6.33
N MET A 21 -9.25 -2.22 -5.50
CA MET A 21 -9.39 -0.80 -5.83
C MET A 21 -10.16 -0.59 -7.15
N ASP A 22 -9.45 -0.36 -8.24
CA ASP A 22 -9.93 -0.05 -9.58
C ASP A 22 -9.57 -1.13 -10.62
N HIS A 23 -9.00 -2.27 -10.19
CA HIS A 23 -8.49 -3.32 -11.09
C HIS A 23 -9.38 -4.56 -11.15
N PHE A 24 -9.59 -5.05 -12.38
CA PHE A 24 -10.30 -6.28 -12.71
C PHE A 24 -9.50 -7.07 -13.73
N ALA A 25 -9.43 -8.39 -13.58
CA ALA A 25 -8.67 -9.26 -14.48
C ALA A 25 -9.45 -10.55 -14.80
N LYS A 26 -9.06 -11.28 -15.84
CA LYS A 26 -9.64 -12.61 -16.09
C LYS A 26 -9.10 -13.62 -15.07
N PRO A 27 -9.82 -14.73 -14.77
CA PRO A 27 -9.35 -15.70 -13.78
C PRO A 27 -7.98 -16.32 -14.08
N GLY A 28 -7.62 -16.45 -15.36
CA GLY A 28 -6.30 -16.95 -15.79
C GLY A 28 -5.25 -15.86 -16.02
N ASP A 29 -5.55 -14.61 -15.68
CA ASP A 29 -4.58 -13.52 -15.73
C ASP A 29 -3.57 -13.66 -14.58
N ASP A 30 -2.31 -13.31 -14.84
CA ASP A 30 -1.22 -13.41 -13.88
C ASP A 30 -1.52 -12.68 -12.55
N LEU A 31 -2.25 -11.55 -12.58
CA LEU A 31 -2.64 -10.83 -11.36
C LEU A 31 -3.67 -11.60 -10.54
N ALA A 32 -4.64 -12.23 -11.19
CA ALA A 32 -5.67 -13.02 -10.51
C ALA A 32 -5.07 -14.27 -9.88
N VAL A 33 -4.16 -14.93 -10.60
CA VAL A 33 -3.42 -16.09 -10.09
C VAL A 33 -2.51 -15.68 -8.93
N ALA A 34 -1.73 -14.60 -9.08
CA ALA A 34 -0.85 -14.12 -8.02
C ALA A 34 -1.62 -13.71 -6.77
N GLN A 35 -2.80 -13.11 -6.90
CA GLN A 35 -3.66 -12.82 -5.75
C GLN A 35 -4.13 -14.09 -5.03
N GLY A 36 -4.56 -15.10 -5.78
CA GLY A 36 -4.97 -16.39 -5.21
C GLY A 36 -3.85 -17.11 -4.46
N ASP A 37 -2.60 -16.90 -4.90
CA ASP A 37 -1.40 -17.48 -4.29
C ASP A 37 -0.80 -16.62 -3.14
N GLY A 38 -1.34 -15.43 -2.86
CA GLY A 38 -0.75 -14.49 -1.90
C GLY A 38 0.60 -13.92 -2.36
N ARG A 39 0.82 -13.84 -3.68
CA ARG A 39 2.03 -13.32 -4.34
C ARG A 39 1.78 -12.01 -5.10
N LEU A 40 0.63 -11.38 -4.87
CA LEU A 40 0.30 -10.11 -5.51
C LEU A 40 1.05 -8.99 -4.81
N HIS A 41 1.67 -8.12 -5.59
CA HIS A 41 2.38 -6.94 -5.09
C HIS A 41 1.85 -5.68 -5.72
N ARG A 42 2.15 -4.54 -5.08
CA ARG A 42 1.78 -3.23 -5.59
C ARG A 42 2.97 -2.27 -5.54
N ASN A 43 3.22 -1.59 -6.66
CA ASN A 43 4.23 -0.54 -6.76
C ASN A 43 3.60 0.78 -7.24
N PHE A 44 4.42 1.74 -7.67
CA PHE A 44 3.93 3.04 -8.15
C PHE A 44 3.11 2.96 -9.46
N GLN A 45 3.24 1.90 -10.25
CA GLN A 45 2.50 1.69 -11.49
C GLN A 45 1.19 0.91 -11.29
N GLY A 46 1.02 0.21 -10.18
CA GLY A 46 -0.18 -0.59 -9.89
C GLY A 46 0.16 -1.96 -9.33
N TYR A 47 -0.73 -2.93 -9.57
CA TYR A 47 -0.51 -4.31 -9.19
C TYR A 47 0.52 -4.99 -10.11
N SER A 48 1.32 -5.89 -9.54
CA SER A 48 2.40 -6.62 -10.20
C SER A 48 2.58 -8.00 -9.57
N THR A 49 3.09 -8.95 -10.34
CA THR A 49 3.45 -10.30 -9.88
C THR A 49 4.91 -10.39 -9.40
N HIS A 50 5.70 -9.34 -9.59
CA HIS A 50 7.10 -9.30 -9.19
C HIS A 50 7.25 -8.63 -7.82
N ALA A 51 7.35 -9.48 -6.79
CA ALA A 51 7.70 -9.11 -5.43
C ALA A 51 9.09 -8.48 -5.38
N GLU A 52 9.24 -7.43 -4.57
CA GLU A 52 10.53 -6.99 -4.03
C GLU A 52 11.62 -6.62 -5.06
N ALA A 53 11.24 -6.45 -6.34
CA ALA A 53 12.18 -6.02 -7.35
C ALA A 53 12.60 -4.57 -7.09
N ASP A 54 13.91 -4.36 -7.02
CA ASP A 54 14.48 -3.03 -7.03
C ASP A 54 14.07 -2.32 -8.33
N MET A 55 13.45 -1.16 -8.18
CA MET A 55 12.90 -0.37 -9.26
C MET A 55 13.71 0.91 -9.42
N VAL A 56 14.48 0.98 -10.50
CA VAL A 56 15.16 2.21 -10.94
C VAL A 56 14.34 2.82 -12.06
N ALA A 57 13.70 3.96 -11.77
CA ALA A 57 12.83 4.64 -12.72
C ALA A 57 13.55 5.81 -13.38
N LEU A 58 13.40 5.91 -14.71
CA LEU A 58 14.00 6.93 -15.55
C LEU A 58 12.95 7.93 -16.03
N GLY A 59 13.39 9.14 -16.36
CA GLY A 59 12.54 10.23 -16.85
C GLY A 59 12.09 11.21 -15.77
N VAL A 60 11.46 12.29 -16.24
CA VAL A 60 10.89 13.37 -15.43
C VAL A 60 9.84 12.81 -14.47
N SER A 61 9.84 13.29 -13.22
CA SER A 61 8.95 12.91 -12.11
C SER A 61 9.02 11.46 -11.62
N ALA A 62 9.81 10.62 -12.29
CA ALA A 62 9.92 9.20 -12.02
C ALA A 62 10.33 8.93 -10.57
N ILE A 63 9.74 7.89 -9.97
CA ILE A 63 10.03 7.48 -8.60
C ILE A 63 10.70 6.12 -8.64
N SER A 64 11.87 6.03 -8.02
CA SER A 64 12.59 4.78 -7.82
C SER A 64 12.33 4.22 -6.42
N ALA A 65 12.37 2.90 -6.29
CA ALA A 65 12.27 2.17 -5.04
C ALA A 65 13.39 1.13 -5.00
N LEU A 66 14.42 1.35 -4.19
CA LEU A 66 15.65 0.55 -4.19
C LEU A 66 16.14 0.39 -2.75
N ALA A 67 16.39 -0.84 -2.32
CA ALA A 67 17.05 -1.14 -1.04
C ALA A 67 16.48 -0.38 0.18
N GLY A 68 15.15 -0.31 0.30
CA GLY A 68 14.50 0.40 1.40
C GLY A 68 14.55 1.94 1.29
N CYS A 69 14.87 2.48 0.11
CA CYS A 69 14.83 3.90 -0.18
C CYS A 69 13.82 4.19 -1.29
N TYR A 70 13.18 5.36 -1.21
CA TYR A 70 12.49 5.96 -2.34
C TYR A 70 13.22 7.23 -2.78
N SER A 71 13.34 7.44 -4.09
CA SER A 71 13.88 8.68 -4.65
C SER A 71 13.01 9.15 -5.79
N GLN A 72 12.91 10.47 -5.98
CA GLN A 72 12.12 11.07 -7.04
C GLN A 72 12.98 11.99 -7.89
N ASN A 73 12.89 11.79 -9.21
CA ASN A 73 13.49 12.68 -10.19
C ASN A 73 12.78 14.03 -10.24
N ASP A 74 13.46 15.05 -10.77
CA ASP A 74 12.90 16.37 -10.98
C ASP A 74 11.56 16.28 -11.71
N LYS A 75 10.58 17.03 -11.23
CA LYS A 75 9.21 17.02 -11.76
C LYS A 75 9.05 17.90 -12.99
N THR A 76 10.02 18.76 -13.26
CA THR A 76 10.05 19.66 -14.40
C THR A 76 11.03 19.15 -15.43
N LEU A 77 10.66 19.25 -16.71
CA LEU A 77 11.53 18.81 -17.79
C LEU A 77 12.82 19.64 -17.84
N ALA A 78 12.72 20.95 -17.57
CA ALA A 78 13.86 21.86 -17.53
C ALA A 78 14.86 21.50 -16.42
N GLY A 79 14.38 21.28 -15.18
CA GLY A 79 15.24 20.87 -14.07
C GLY A 79 15.85 19.48 -14.28
N TYR A 80 15.06 18.55 -14.83
CA TYR A 80 15.54 17.21 -15.19
C TYR A 80 16.72 17.26 -16.18
N TYR A 81 16.58 17.99 -17.29
CA TYR A 81 17.67 18.13 -18.26
C TYR A 81 18.86 18.91 -17.71
N ALA A 82 18.63 20.01 -16.98
CA ALA A 82 19.72 20.78 -16.39
C ALA A 82 20.62 19.95 -15.45
N GLN A 83 20.05 18.97 -14.73
CA GLN A 83 20.82 18.06 -13.88
C GLN A 83 21.64 17.06 -14.73
N ILE A 84 21.03 16.47 -15.75
CA ILE A 84 21.68 15.50 -16.65
C ILE A 84 22.81 16.15 -17.46
N ASP A 85 22.56 17.32 -18.05
CA ASP A 85 23.53 18.09 -18.84
C ASP A 85 24.75 18.49 -17.99
N ALA A 86 24.56 18.61 -16.67
CA ALA A 86 25.62 18.87 -15.71
C ALA A 86 26.27 17.59 -15.12
N GLY A 87 25.98 16.41 -15.68
CA GLY A 87 26.54 15.13 -15.27
C GLY A 87 26.06 14.63 -13.90
N ARG A 88 24.92 15.12 -13.40
CA ARG A 88 24.34 14.72 -12.11
C ARG A 88 23.09 13.87 -12.30
N LEU A 89 22.81 13.01 -11.33
CA LEU A 89 21.52 12.33 -11.26
C LEU A 89 20.40 13.36 -11.03
N PRO A 90 19.27 13.27 -11.76
CA PRO A 90 18.19 14.24 -11.68
C PRO A 90 17.31 14.06 -10.43
N ILE A 91 17.85 13.57 -9.33
CA ILE A 91 17.12 13.27 -8.08
C ILE A 91 16.95 14.57 -7.28
N VAL A 92 15.71 14.91 -6.92
CA VAL A 92 15.41 16.15 -6.16
C VAL A 92 15.01 15.89 -4.71
N ARG A 93 14.56 14.66 -4.39
CA ARG A 93 14.20 14.25 -3.03
C ARG A 93 14.17 12.74 -2.89
N GLY A 94 14.30 12.27 -1.66
CA GLY A 94 14.14 10.87 -1.31
C GLY A 94 13.89 10.66 0.17
N VAL A 95 13.62 9.41 0.54
CA VAL A 95 13.47 8.97 1.92
C VAL A 95 14.10 7.59 2.08
N THR A 96 14.88 7.41 3.14
CA THR A 96 15.33 6.10 3.60
C THR A 96 14.35 5.60 4.64
N LEU A 97 13.81 4.40 4.43
CA LEU A 97 12.84 3.78 5.31
C LEU A 97 13.54 3.21 6.54
N SER A 98 13.02 3.49 7.73
CA SER A 98 13.44 2.82 8.95
C SER A 98 12.93 1.37 8.98
N ALA A 99 13.42 0.57 9.94
CA ALA A 99 12.92 -0.79 10.15
C ALA A 99 11.40 -0.83 10.42
N ASP A 100 10.87 0.15 11.16
CA ASP A 100 9.43 0.30 11.39
C ASP A 100 8.67 0.66 10.10
N ASP A 101 9.24 1.54 9.27
CA ASP A 101 8.62 1.90 7.98
C ASP A 101 8.55 0.68 7.03
N LEU A 102 9.60 -0.15 7.01
CA LEU A 102 9.62 -1.38 6.22
C LEU A 102 8.60 -2.40 6.71
N LEU A 103 8.47 -2.58 8.02
CA LEU A 103 7.49 -3.47 8.64
C LEU A 103 6.05 -3.00 8.36
N ARG A 104 5.76 -1.72 8.53
CA ARG A 104 4.44 -1.14 8.21
C ARG A 104 4.13 -1.20 6.72
N ARG A 105 5.12 -1.00 5.86
CA ARG A 105 4.98 -1.18 4.42
C ARG A 105 4.58 -2.61 4.05
N ASP A 106 5.18 -3.62 4.68
CA ASP A 106 4.81 -5.03 4.47
C ASP A 106 3.35 -5.28 4.86
N VAL A 107 2.96 -4.87 6.07
CA VAL A 107 1.59 -5.00 6.58
C VAL A 107 0.57 -4.32 5.65
N ILE A 108 0.81 -3.05 5.30
CA ILE A 108 -0.07 -2.29 4.39
C ILE A 108 -0.12 -2.94 3.01
N GLY A 109 1.03 -3.38 2.49
CA GLY A 109 1.14 -4.02 1.18
C GLY A 109 0.28 -5.28 1.08
N ARG A 110 0.39 -6.18 2.06
CA ARG A 110 -0.42 -7.40 2.14
C ARG A 110 -1.91 -7.10 2.25
N LEU A 111 -2.30 -6.15 3.10
CA LEU A 111 -3.71 -5.76 3.21
C LEU A 111 -4.27 -5.19 1.90
N MET A 112 -3.48 -4.41 1.15
CA MET A 112 -3.90 -3.86 -0.14
C MET A 112 -3.97 -4.88 -1.28
N CYS A 113 -3.25 -6.00 -1.16
CA CYS A 113 -3.16 -7.01 -2.22
C CYS A 113 -4.04 -8.23 -1.93
N ASP A 114 -3.95 -8.77 -0.72
CA ASP A 114 -4.53 -10.06 -0.35
C ASP A 114 -5.84 -9.91 0.43
N PHE A 115 -6.11 -8.72 0.97
CA PHE A 115 -7.27 -8.43 1.82
C PHE A 115 -7.36 -9.31 3.08
N GLU A 116 -6.25 -9.92 3.47
CA GLU A 116 -6.08 -10.66 4.69
C GLU A 116 -4.65 -10.52 5.19
N LEU A 117 -4.45 -10.77 6.48
CA LEU A 117 -3.13 -10.73 7.10
C LEU A 117 -3.10 -11.75 8.23
N SER A 118 -2.23 -12.74 8.10
CA SER A 118 -1.84 -13.61 9.21
C SER A 118 -0.73 -12.94 10.01
N TYR A 119 -0.86 -12.85 11.33
CA TYR A 119 0.14 -12.20 12.18
C TYR A 119 1.49 -12.94 12.15
N ASP A 120 1.46 -14.27 12.09
CA ASP A 120 2.66 -15.11 12.03
C ASP A 120 3.41 -14.97 10.70
N SER A 121 2.73 -14.52 9.65
CA SER A 121 3.34 -14.30 8.35
C SER A 121 4.19 -13.02 8.28
N VAL A 122 4.06 -12.13 9.28
CA VAL A 122 4.78 -10.86 9.35
C VAL A 122 6.07 -11.05 10.14
N ARG A 123 7.20 -10.72 9.52
CA ARG A 123 8.50 -10.84 10.18
C ARG A 123 8.68 -9.73 11.22
N MET A 124 8.48 -10.08 12.48
CA MET A 124 8.65 -9.15 13.59
C MET A 124 10.13 -8.98 13.98
N PRO A 125 10.50 -7.85 14.60
CA PRO A 125 11.79 -7.72 15.28
C PRO A 125 11.96 -8.79 16.36
N ASP A 126 13.21 -9.18 16.63
CA ASP A 126 13.53 -10.26 17.55
C ASP A 126 12.91 -10.04 18.94
N GLY A 127 12.26 -11.09 19.46
CA GLY A 127 11.61 -11.08 20.78
C GLY A 127 10.27 -10.35 20.84
N MET A 128 9.74 -9.88 19.71
CA MET A 128 8.52 -9.09 19.67
C MET A 128 7.36 -9.83 19.01
N GLN A 129 6.16 -9.71 19.58
CA GLN A 129 4.94 -10.28 19.01
C GLN A 129 4.15 -9.22 18.24
N PHE A 130 3.51 -9.61 17.14
CA PHE A 130 2.71 -8.71 16.31
C PHE A 130 1.64 -7.96 17.12
N SER A 131 0.90 -8.69 17.95
CA SER A 131 -0.19 -8.14 18.77
C SER A 131 0.29 -7.12 19.80
N ALA A 132 1.49 -7.32 20.35
CA ALA A 132 2.11 -6.38 21.29
C ALA A 132 2.63 -5.13 20.56
N TYR A 133 3.25 -5.30 19.39
CA TYR A 133 3.81 -4.19 18.62
C TYR A 133 2.74 -3.28 18.03
N PHE A 134 1.69 -3.85 17.45
CA PHE A 134 0.59 -3.14 16.80
C PHE A 134 -0.63 -2.98 17.72
N ALA A 135 -0.46 -2.97 19.04
CA ALA A 135 -1.57 -2.95 19.99
C ALA A 135 -2.50 -1.73 19.78
N ALA A 136 -1.94 -0.56 19.50
CA ALA A 136 -2.71 0.66 19.26
C ALA A 136 -3.51 0.58 17.95
N GLU A 137 -2.91 0.02 16.90
CA GLU A 137 -3.54 -0.20 15.62
C GLU A 137 -4.66 -1.24 15.71
N LEU A 138 -4.43 -2.36 16.40
CA LEU A 138 -5.42 -3.40 16.63
C LEU A 138 -6.63 -2.87 17.41
N GLU A 139 -6.41 -2.01 18.40
CA GLU A 139 -7.49 -1.32 19.13
C GLU A 139 -8.27 -0.38 18.18
N ALA A 140 -7.58 0.40 17.36
CA ALA A 140 -8.23 1.30 16.38
C ALA A 140 -9.06 0.52 15.33
N LEU A 141 -8.65 -0.69 14.96
CA LEU A 141 -9.40 -1.56 14.04
C LEU A 141 -10.73 -2.05 14.62
N LEU A 142 -10.93 -2.06 15.95
CA LEU A 142 -12.18 -2.52 16.55
C LEU A 142 -13.40 -1.72 16.08
N ARG A 143 -13.24 -0.42 15.80
CA ARG A 143 -14.32 0.40 15.22
C ARG A 143 -14.67 -0.05 13.79
N LEU A 144 -13.66 -0.27 12.96
CA LEU A 144 -13.86 -0.74 11.58
C LEU A 144 -14.43 -2.16 11.54
N ARG A 145 -14.09 -3.00 12.52
CA ARG A 145 -14.71 -4.31 12.76
C ARG A 145 -16.19 -4.17 13.10
N ALA A 146 -16.54 -3.27 14.03
CA ALA A 146 -17.93 -3.01 14.40
C ALA A 146 -18.78 -2.53 13.20
N ASP A 147 -18.17 -1.78 12.28
CA ASP A 147 -18.80 -1.33 11.02
C ASP A 147 -18.90 -2.42 9.93
N GLY A 148 -18.43 -3.64 10.23
CA GLY A 148 -18.44 -4.79 9.34
C GLY A 148 -17.43 -4.72 8.19
N LEU A 149 -16.39 -3.91 8.31
CA LEU A 149 -15.38 -3.75 7.26
C LEU A 149 -14.31 -4.86 7.30
N LEU A 150 -14.09 -5.45 8.46
CA LEU A 150 -13.16 -6.56 8.64
C LEU A 150 -13.59 -7.45 9.79
N SER A 151 -13.07 -8.67 9.82
CA SER A 151 -13.05 -9.56 10.97
C SER A 151 -11.61 -9.74 11.45
N MET A 152 -11.41 -9.92 12.75
CA MET A 152 -10.09 -10.19 13.32
C MET A 152 -10.21 -11.06 14.56
N ASP A 153 -9.18 -11.86 14.81
CA ASP A 153 -9.00 -12.70 15.98
C ASP A 153 -7.52 -12.70 16.41
N GLY A 154 -7.10 -13.69 17.21
CA GLY A 154 -5.72 -13.80 17.68
C GLY A 154 -4.71 -14.26 16.63
N GLN A 155 -5.17 -14.73 15.47
CA GLN A 155 -4.32 -15.26 14.40
C GLN A 155 -4.13 -14.28 13.25
N GLY A 156 -5.11 -13.40 13.02
CA GLY A 156 -5.04 -12.47 11.92
C GLY A 156 -6.26 -11.58 11.77
N LEU A 157 -6.33 -10.95 10.60
CA LEU A 157 -7.46 -10.15 10.17
C LEU A 157 -7.82 -10.47 8.70
N ARG A 158 -9.10 -10.34 8.38
CA ARG A 158 -9.67 -10.55 7.04
C ARG A 158 -10.63 -9.42 6.70
N VAL A 159 -10.42 -8.79 5.57
CA VAL A 159 -11.21 -7.66 5.09
C VAL A 159 -12.46 -8.17 4.37
N SER A 160 -13.64 -7.67 4.77
CA SER A 160 -14.92 -8.02 4.15
C SER A 160 -15.03 -7.40 2.76
N LEU A 161 -15.96 -7.88 1.92
CA LEU A 161 -16.18 -7.28 0.59
C LEU A 161 -16.46 -5.77 0.66
N LYS A 162 -17.25 -5.33 1.66
CA LYS A 162 -17.49 -3.92 1.96
C LYS A 162 -16.19 -3.21 2.35
N GLY A 163 -15.37 -3.84 3.19
CA GLY A 163 -14.06 -3.32 3.58
C GLY A 163 -13.08 -3.18 2.44
N ARG A 164 -13.13 -4.04 1.41
CA ARG A 164 -12.24 -3.92 0.23
C ARG A 164 -12.45 -2.60 -0.52
N LEU A 165 -13.67 -2.06 -0.52
CA LEU A 165 -13.98 -0.75 -1.10
C LEU A 165 -13.36 0.40 -0.29
N LEU A 166 -13.18 0.18 1.00
CA LEU A 166 -12.62 1.12 1.97
C LEU A 166 -11.23 0.68 2.45
N ILE A 167 -10.51 -0.10 1.64
CA ILE A 167 -9.24 -0.72 2.06
C ILE A 167 -8.21 0.33 2.51
N ARG A 168 -8.24 1.51 1.88
CA ARG A 168 -7.40 2.65 2.28
C ARG A 168 -7.65 3.07 3.72
N ASN A 169 -8.90 3.10 4.19
CA ASN A 169 -9.22 3.46 5.58
C ASN A 169 -8.68 2.44 6.57
N ILE A 170 -8.69 1.16 6.22
CA ILE A 170 -8.10 0.09 7.04
C ILE A 170 -6.57 0.25 7.07
N CYS A 171 -5.94 0.45 5.92
CA CYS A 171 -4.48 0.60 5.82
C CYS A 171 -3.95 1.86 6.54
N MET A 172 -4.73 2.95 6.54
CA MET A 172 -4.39 4.19 7.25
C MET A 172 -4.18 3.99 8.75
N VAL A 173 -4.79 2.96 9.36
CA VAL A 173 -4.57 2.63 10.78
C VAL A 173 -3.11 2.27 11.04
N PHE A 174 -2.43 1.63 10.09
CA PHE A 174 -1.03 1.26 10.20
C PHE A 174 -0.05 2.36 9.75
N ASP A 175 -0.55 3.51 9.26
CA ASP A 175 0.28 4.62 8.84
C ASP A 175 0.60 5.57 10.01
N ARG A 176 1.82 5.43 10.54
CA ARG A 176 2.31 6.23 11.67
C ARG A 176 2.39 7.74 11.37
N TYR A 177 2.57 8.11 10.10
CA TYR A 177 2.74 9.52 9.72
C TYR A 177 1.41 10.28 9.73
N LEU A 178 0.28 9.57 9.75
CA LEU A 178 -1.04 10.16 9.97
C LEU A 178 -1.35 10.39 11.46
N ALA A 179 -0.82 9.54 12.33
CA ALA A 179 -0.99 9.63 13.78
C ALA A 179 0.00 10.60 14.45
N ALA A 180 1.15 10.85 13.83
CA ALA A 180 2.17 11.75 14.38
C ALA A 180 1.69 13.21 14.41
N PRO A 181 1.79 13.92 15.56
CA PRO A 181 1.75 15.38 15.57
C PRO A 181 2.89 15.90 14.69
N ALA A 182 2.65 16.98 13.93
CA ALA A 182 3.67 17.59 13.10
C ALA A 182 4.94 17.91 13.92
N ALA A 183 5.97 17.08 13.81
CA ALA A 183 7.25 17.33 14.44
C ALA A 183 7.96 18.44 13.63
N HIS A 184 7.93 19.66 14.18
CA HIS A 184 8.66 20.85 13.72
C HIS A 184 8.31 21.36 12.31
N GLY A 185 7.20 22.10 12.22
CA GLY A 185 6.84 22.89 11.04
C GLY A 185 5.34 23.13 10.93
N PRO A 186 4.88 24.01 10.01
CA PRO A 186 3.46 24.10 9.69
C PRO A 186 2.94 22.70 9.32
N ALA A 187 1.73 22.38 9.76
CA ALA A 187 1.13 21.07 9.58
C ALA A 187 1.36 20.56 8.14
N PRO A 188 1.88 19.34 7.95
CA PRO A 188 2.18 18.85 6.62
C PRO A 188 0.92 18.93 5.77
N MET A 189 1.05 19.57 4.61
CA MET A 189 -0.07 19.76 3.68
C MET A 189 -0.65 18.38 3.37
N ARG A 190 -1.90 18.14 3.78
CA ARG A 190 -2.58 16.86 3.60
C ARG A 190 -3.04 16.76 2.16
N TYR A 191 -2.32 16.00 1.34
CA TYR A 191 -2.65 15.85 -0.08
C TYR A 191 -3.71 14.77 -0.37
N SER A 192 -4.04 13.91 0.61
CA SER A 192 -5.05 12.87 0.47
C SER A 192 -6.01 12.92 1.66
N LYS A 193 -7.24 13.40 1.42
CA LYS A 193 -8.39 13.14 2.29
C LYS A 193 -9.19 12.03 1.64
N THR A 194 -9.30 10.89 2.29
CA THR A 194 -10.32 9.91 1.92
C THR A 194 -11.68 10.51 2.31
N ILE A 195 -12.61 10.57 1.37
CA ILE A 195 -14.00 11.01 1.60
C ILE A 195 -14.76 9.90 2.32
#